data_AF-A0A2N2MDH6-F1
#
_entry.id   AF-A0A2N2MDH6-F1
#
_cell.length_a   1.000
_cell.length_b   1.000
_cell.length_c   1.000
_cell.angle_alpha   90.00
_cell.angle_beta   90.00
_cell.angle_gamma   90.00
#
_symmetry.space_group_name_H-M   'P 1'
#
loop_
_entity.id
_entity.type
_entity.pdbx_description
1 polymer ?
#
loop_
_entity_poly.entity_id
_entity_poly.type
_entity_poly.pdbx_seq_one_letter_code
_entity_poly.pdbx_strand_id
1 'polypeptide(L)'
;MNRTIRIIKLLFLGIALLLCLAVPVIGLVSTAQHWQGICNDLNGSQLPCTWWEYARGEMFWALMVFIPFMFVTSLVWIGMALVQFIASQLEKRKK
;
A
#
# COMPACT_ATOMS: atom_id res chain seq x y z
N MET A 1 -14.83 22.31 10.33
CA MET A 1 -14.10 21.40 9.42
C MET A 1 -14.99 21.10 8.22
N ASN A 2 -14.61 21.54 7.01
CA ASN A 2 -15.44 21.36 5.82
C ASN A 2 -15.74 19.88 5.55
N ARG A 3 -17.00 19.56 5.27
CA ARG A 3 -17.50 18.20 5.02
C ARG A 3 -16.66 17.47 3.95
N THR A 4 -16.26 18.21 2.91
CA THR A 4 -15.40 17.76 1.81
C THR A 4 -14.04 17.24 2.28
N ILE A 5 -13.39 17.95 3.20
CA ILE A 5 -12.06 17.59 3.70
C ILE A 5 -12.09 16.28 4.49
N ARG A 6 -13.16 16.06 5.27
CA ARG A 6 -13.36 14.83 6.03
C ARG A 6 -13.53 13.63 5.09
N ILE A 7 -14.30 13.81 4.02
CA ILE A 7 -14.52 12.77 3.01
C ILE A 7 -13.20 12.42 2.31
N ILE A 8 -12.42 13.42 1.89
CA ILE A 8 -11.13 13.20 1.24
C ILE A 8 -10.18 12.41 2.15
N LYS A 9 -10.08 12.77 3.45
CA LYS A 9 -9.24 12.00 4.40
C LYS A 9 -9.66 10.54 4.52
N LEU A 10 -10.95 10.26 4.61
CA LEU A 10 -11.47 8.90 4.67
C LEU A 10 -11.21 8.12 3.37
N LEU A 11 -11.32 8.80 2.23
CA LEU A 11 -11.09 8.21 0.92
C LEU A 11 -9.62 7.80 0.74
N PHE A 12 -8.68 8.69 1.09
CA PHE A 12 -7.24 8.38 1.08
C PHE A 12 -6.89 7.25 2.07
N LEU A 13 -7.50 7.24 3.26
CA LEU A 13 -7.32 6.15 4.21
C LEU A 13 -7.84 4.82 3.65
N GLY A 14 -9.02 4.83 3.01
CA GLY A 14 -9.59 3.66 2.37
C GLY A 14 -8.72 3.13 1.23
N ILE A 15 -8.18 4.01 0.39
CA ILE A 15 -7.23 3.64 -0.67
C ILE A 15 -5.98 3.00 -0.09
N ALA A 16 -5.38 3.59 0.95
CA ALA A 16 -4.19 3.00 1.59
C ALA A 16 -4.49 1.59 2.15
N LEU A 17 -5.66 1.39 2.73
CA LEU A 17 -6.09 0.10 3.28
C LEU A 17 -6.32 -0.94 2.18
N LEU A 18 -6.93 -0.52 1.05
CA LEU A 18 -7.09 -1.37 -0.14
C LEU A 18 -5.75 -1.76 -0.75
N LEU A 19 -4.79 -0.83 -0.83
CA LEU A 19 -3.44 -1.12 -1.32
C LEU A 19 -2.71 -2.12 -0.42
N CYS A 20 -2.85 -2.00 0.90
CA CYS A 20 -2.32 -3.00 1.85
C CYS A 20 -2.96 -4.39 1.67
N LEU A 21 -4.27 -4.45 1.41
CA LEU A 21 -4.98 -5.71 1.16
C LEU A 21 -4.69 -6.31 -0.23
N ALA A 22 -4.36 -5.48 -1.22
CA ALA A 22 -4.04 -5.95 -2.56
C ALA A 22 -2.80 -6.86 -2.55
N VAL A 23 -1.79 -6.56 -1.74
CA VAL A 23 -0.54 -7.34 -1.65
C VAL A 23 -0.78 -8.82 -1.31
N PRO A 24 -1.42 -9.18 -0.17
CA PRO A 24 -1.67 -10.58 0.16
C PRO A 24 -2.63 -11.25 -0.82
N VAL A 25 -3.62 -10.52 -1.35
CA VAL A 25 -4.56 -11.06 -2.35
C VAL A 25 -3.83 -11.45 -3.64
N ILE A 26 -2.96 -10.58 -4.14
CA ILE A 26 -2.17 -10.86 -5.35
C ILE A 26 -1.23 -12.04 -5.12
N GLY A 27 -0.55 -12.09 -3.97
CA GLY A 27 0.30 -13.22 -3.63
C GLY A 27 -0.46 -14.54 -3.59
N LEU A 28 -1.64 -14.57 -2.97
CA LEU A 28 -2.48 -15.77 -2.90
C LEU A 28 -3.03 -16.19 -4.27
N VAL A 29 -3.53 -15.24 -5.05
CA VAL A 29 -4.07 -15.51 -6.40
C VAL A 29 -2.96 -16.02 -7.33
N SER A 30 -1.80 -15.36 -7.33
CA SER A 30 -0.64 -15.78 -8.14
C SER A 30 -0.20 -17.19 -7.76
N THR A 31 -0.06 -17.47 -6.46
CA THR A 31 0.30 -18.81 -5.98
C THR A 31 -0.72 -19.87 -6.38
N ALA A 32 -2.02 -19.57 -6.31
CA ALA A 32 -3.06 -20.52 -6.70
C ALA A 32 -3.07 -20.84 -8.20
N GLN A 33 -2.63 -19.89 -9.04
CA GLN A 33 -2.65 -20.04 -10.50
C GLN A 33 -1.32 -20.56 -11.08
N HIS A 34 -0.20 -20.22 -10.46
CA HIS A 34 1.14 -20.38 -11.05
C HIS A 34 2.09 -21.26 -10.24
N TRP A 35 1.72 -21.72 -9.05
CA TRP A 35 2.60 -22.58 -8.26
C TRP A 35 2.77 -23.97 -8.90
N GLN A 36 4.01 -24.30 -9.26
CA GLN A 36 4.41 -25.58 -9.85
C GLN A 36 5.40 -26.36 -8.95
N GLY A 37 5.52 -25.98 -7.67
CA GLY A 37 6.51 -26.56 -6.76
C GLY A 37 7.95 -26.07 -6.96
N ILE A 38 8.14 -25.06 -7.82
CA ILE A 38 9.44 -24.43 -8.10
C ILE A 38 9.36 -22.92 -7.91
N CYS A 39 10.46 -22.32 -7.48
CA CYS A 39 10.65 -20.89 -7.34
C CYS A 39 11.84 -20.45 -8.20
N ASN A 40 11.69 -19.29 -8.85
CA ASN A 40 12.79 -18.66 -9.57
C ASN A 40 13.63 -17.86 -8.58
N ASP A 41 14.92 -18.17 -8.50
CA ASP A 41 15.86 -17.35 -7.76
C ASP A 41 16.30 -16.13 -8.59
N LEU A 42 16.90 -15.14 -7.93
CA LEU A 42 17.44 -13.93 -8.56
C LEU A 42 18.50 -14.24 -9.64
N ASN A 43 19.16 -15.39 -9.54
CA ASN A 43 20.14 -15.88 -10.50
C ASN A 43 19.52 -16.66 -11.68
N GLY A 44 18.18 -16.74 -11.76
CA GLY A 44 17.47 -17.48 -12.82
C GLY A 44 17.45 -19.00 -12.65
N SER A 45 18.02 -19.53 -11.56
CA SER A 45 17.93 -20.93 -11.21
C SER A 45 16.56 -21.29 -10.65
N GLN A 46 16.02 -22.43 -11.06
CA GLN A 46 14.78 -22.99 -10.52
C GLN A 46 15.11 -23.92 -9.36
N LEU A 47 14.58 -23.60 -8.18
CA LEU A 47 14.75 -24.40 -6.97
C LEU A 47 13.39 -24.95 -6.52
N PRO A 48 13.32 -26.19 -6.02
CA PRO A 48 12.10 -26.70 -5.43
C PRO A 48 11.72 -25.85 -4.21
N CYS A 49 10.46 -25.44 -4.13
CA CYS A 49 10.00 -24.60 -3.04
C CYS A 49 8.57 -24.95 -2.61
N THR A 50 8.30 -24.66 -1.35
CA THR A 50 6.98 -24.83 -0.76
C THR A 50 6.01 -23.77 -1.28
N TRP A 51 4.71 -24.06 -1.21
CA TRP A 51 3.64 -23.13 -1.55
C TRP A 51 3.78 -21.77 -0.84
N TRP A 52 4.22 -21.81 0.44
CA TRP A 52 4.41 -20.62 1.26
C TRP A 52 5.64 -19.77 0.87
N GLU A 53 6.68 -20.40 0.33
CA GLU A 53 7.87 -19.68 -0.16
C GLU A 53 7.56 -18.96 -1.47
N TYR A 54 6.84 -19.62 -2.39
CA TYR A 54 6.36 -18.99 -3.61
C TYR A 54 5.45 -17.80 -3.31
N ALA A 55 4.46 -18.00 -2.42
CA ALA A 55 3.55 -16.93 -2.02
C ALA A 55 4.28 -15.72 -1.43
N ARG A 56 5.32 -15.94 -0.60
CA ARG A 56 6.13 -14.85 -0.06
C ARG A 56 6.90 -14.09 -1.14
N GLY A 57 7.45 -14.80 -2.13
CA GLY A 57 8.12 -14.18 -3.27
C GLY A 57 7.18 -13.28 -4.08
N GLU A 58 5.99 -13.79 -4.40
CA GLU A 58 4.96 -13.04 -5.13
C GLU A 58 4.44 -11.84 -4.33
N MET A 59 4.22 -12.01 -3.02
CA MET A 59 3.85 -10.89 -2.13
C MET A 59 4.94 -9.82 -2.07
N PHE A 60 6.21 -10.22 -2.05
CA PHE A 60 7.34 -9.28 -2.04
C PHE A 60 7.41 -8.48 -3.36
N TRP A 61 7.23 -9.15 -4.49
CA TRP A 61 7.17 -8.50 -5.80
C TRP A 61 5.98 -7.55 -5.91
N ALA A 62 4.79 -7.97 -5.48
CA ALA A 62 3.62 -7.10 -5.42
C ALA A 62 3.90 -5.88 -4.53
N LEU A 63 4.50 -6.09 -3.35
CA LEU A 63 4.83 -5.02 -2.42
C LEU A 63 5.79 -3.99 -3.03
N MET A 64 6.80 -4.41 -3.79
CA MET A 64 7.68 -3.50 -4.55
C MET A 64 6.91 -2.60 -5.53
N VAL A 65 5.87 -3.12 -6.17
CA VAL A 65 4.98 -2.34 -7.06
C VAL A 65 4.11 -1.37 -6.26
N PHE A 66 3.62 -1.75 -5.09
CA PHE A 66 2.69 -0.94 -4.29
C PHE A 66 3.36 0.07 -3.35
N ILE A 67 4.62 -0.13 -2.94
CA ILE A 67 5.37 0.79 -2.07
C ILE A 67 5.34 2.25 -2.59
N PRO A 68 5.64 2.53 -3.88
CA PRO A 68 5.61 3.90 -4.40
C PRO A 68 4.24 4.55 -4.23
N PHE A 69 3.16 3.81 -4.51
CA PHE A 69 1.80 4.31 -4.37
C PHE A 69 1.43 4.57 -2.91
N MET A 70 1.81 3.65 -2.02
CA MET A 70 1.60 3.81 -0.57
C MET A 70 2.32 5.05 -0.03
N PHE A 71 3.56 5.27 -0.48
CA PHE A 71 4.37 6.42 -0.07
C PHE A 71 3.75 7.75 -0.52
N VAL A 72 3.40 7.86 -1.81
CA VAL A 72 2.75 9.06 -2.36
C VAL A 72 1.41 9.34 -1.67
N THR A 73 0.59 8.32 -1.50
CA THR A 73 -0.74 8.44 -0.85
C THR A 73 -0.59 8.94 0.60
N SER A 74 0.40 8.41 1.32
CA SER A 74 0.71 8.82 2.69
C SER A 74 1.22 10.26 2.78
N LEU A 75 2.12 10.67 1.87
CA LEU A 75 2.63 12.04 1.81
C LEU A 75 1.52 13.05 1.53
N VAL A 76 0.63 12.76 0.58
CA VAL A 76 -0.52 13.63 0.26
C VAL A 76 -1.45 13.75 1.47
N TRP A 77 -1.71 12.64 2.16
CA TRP A 77 -2.54 12.64 3.37
C TRP A 77 -1.94 13.47 4.52
N ILE A 78 -0.63 13.31 4.78
CA ILE A 78 0.11 14.09 5.78
C ILE A 78 0.14 15.58 5.41
N GLY A 79 0.40 15.89 4.13
CA GLY A 79 0.41 17.26 3.62
C GLY A 79 -0.94 17.96 3.83
N MET A 80 -2.04 17.29 3.51
CA MET A 80 -3.39 17.81 3.79
C MET A 80 -3.65 18.02 5.28
N ALA A 81 -3.17 17.10 6.14
CA ALA A 81 -3.32 17.24 7.58
C ALA A 81 -2.51 18.44 8.14
N LEU A 82 -1.30 18.66 7.62
CA LEU A 82 -0.45 19.80 7.98
C LEU A 82 -1.08 21.14 7.57
N VAL A 83 -1.56 21.26 6.32
CA VAL A 83 -2.23 22.49 5.86
C VAL A 83 -3.43 22.83 6.73
N GLN A 84 -4.24 21.83 7.10
CA GLN A 84 -5.37 22.02 8.01
C GLN A 84 -4.94 22.48 9.40
N PHE A 85 -3.87 21.88 9.93
CA PHE A 85 -3.33 22.24 11.23
C PHE A 85 -2.86 23.71 11.23
N ILE A 86 -2.09 24.12 10.22
CA ILE A 86 -1.62 25.50 10.08
C ILE A 86 -2.79 26.48 9.94
N ALA A 87 -3.76 26.18 9.08
CA ALA A 87 -4.95 27.03 8.89
C ALA A 87 -5.72 27.22 10.21
N SER A 88 -5.90 26.16 11.00
CA SER A 88 -6.57 26.23 12.29
C SER A 88 -5.79 27.07 13.33
N GLN A 89 -4.46 26.99 13.34
CA GLN A 89 -3.63 27.81 14.22
C GLN A 89 -3.69 29.30 13.86
N LEU A 90 -3.73 29.63 12.56
CA LEU A 90 -3.86 31.00 12.07
C LEU A 90 -5.20 31.63 12.45
N GLU A 91 -6.31 30.87 12.36
CA GLU A 91 -7.62 31.35 12.83
C GLU A 91 -7.63 31.63 14.33
N LYS A 92 -7.00 30.76 15.14
CA LYS A 92 -6.91 30.96 16.59
C LYS A 92 -6.11 32.20 16.99
N ARG A 93 -5.10 32.60 16.21
CA ARG A 93 -4.30 33.81 16.48
C ARG A 93 -5.01 35.12 16.10
N LYS A 94 -6.02 35.07 15.24
CA LYS A 94 -6.80 36.25 14.82
C LYS A 94 -7.94 36.61 15.77
N LYS A 95 -8.27 35.71 16.69
CA LYS A 95 -9.30 35.87 17.73
C LYS A 95 -8.64 36.23 19.05
#